data_AF-A0A7S3NA19-F1
#
_entry.id   AF-A0A7S3NA19-F1
#
_cell.length_a   1.000
_cell.length_b   1.000
_cell.length_c   1.000
_cell.angle_alpha   90.00
_cell.angle_beta   90.00
_cell.angle_gamma   90.00
#
_symmetry.space_group_name_H-M   'P 1'
#
loop_
_entity.id
_entity.type
_entity.pdbx_description
1 polymer ?
#
loop_
_entity_poly.entity_id
_entity_poly.type
_entity_poly.pdbx_seq_one_letter_code
_entity_poly.pdbx_strand_id
1 'polypeptide(L)'
;NLPITQIAALDSSQFAITVANKEINVQTSYTFNIRIGLPLPMGSSIKLTFPSSITPASSGLVVTGETNLNSAITSAYDSATRILTLTNLIITSSAYVDEGYYIQFKVNLVTNPSNTK
;
A
#
# COMPACT_ATOMS: atom_id res chain seq x y z
N ASN A 1 -22.98 -14.89 -3.59
CA ASN A 1 -22.27 -13.67 -3.17
C ASN A 1 -21.31 -13.25 -4.26
N LEU A 2 -21.65 -12.21 -5.03
CA LEU A 2 -20.70 -11.58 -5.94
C LEU A 2 -19.78 -10.68 -5.10
N PRO A 3 -18.45 -10.68 -5.32
CA PRO A 3 -17.57 -9.74 -4.65
C PRO A 3 -17.94 -8.31 -5.08
N ILE A 4 -18.42 -7.50 -4.13
CA ILE A 4 -18.65 -6.07 -4.36
C ILE A 4 -17.27 -5.42 -4.53
N THR A 5 -16.98 -4.94 -5.74
CA THR A 5 -15.80 -4.11 -6.00
C THR A 5 -16.23 -2.66 -5.89
N GLN A 6 -15.89 -2.01 -4.79
CA GLN A 6 -16.11 -0.57 -4.64
C GLN A 6 -14.82 0.15 -5.04
N ILE A 7 -14.88 0.93 -6.12
CA ILE A 7 -13.78 1.80 -6.53
C ILE A 7 -14.01 3.14 -5.82
N ALA A 8 -13.31 3.36 -4.72
CA ALA A 8 -13.22 4.68 -4.10
C ALA A 8 -11.97 5.39 -4.63
N ALA A 9 -12.14 6.61 -5.15
CA ALA A 9 -10.99 7.49 -5.36
C ALA A 9 -10.51 7.94 -3.97
N LEU A 10 -9.23 7.65 -3.66
CA LEU A 10 -8.61 8.22 -2.46
C LEU A 10 -8.46 9.72 -2.67
N ASP A 11 -8.97 10.52 -1.74
CA ASP A 11 -8.64 11.95 -1.72
C ASP A 11 -7.21 12.17 -1.16
N SER A 12 -6.68 13.39 -1.31
CA SER A 12 -5.33 13.73 -0.84
C SER A 12 -5.15 13.70 0.68
N SER A 13 -6.23 13.68 1.45
CA SER A 13 -6.23 13.48 2.90
C SER A 13 -6.20 11.99 3.30
N GLN A 14 -6.57 11.11 2.36
CA GLN A 14 -6.58 9.66 2.54
C GLN A 14 -5.32 8.98 1.99
N PHE A 15 -4.50 9.67 1.23
CA PHE A 15 -3.29 9.12 0.66
C PHE A 15 -2.12 10.10 0.74
N ALA A 16 -1.03 9.66 1.35
CA ALA A 16 0.21 10.41 1.38
C ALA A 16 1.40 9.52 1.01
N ILE A 17 2.29 10.05 0.18
CA ILE A 17 3.57 9.42 -0.13
C ILE A 17 4.68 10.32 0.41
N THR A 18 5.62 9.72 1.14
CA THR A 18 6.85 10.38 1.56
C THR A 18 8.04 9.60 1.02
N VAL A 19 9.14 10.29 0.72
CA VAL A 19 10.36 9.69 0.17
C VAL A 19 11.54 10.03 1.08
N ALA A 20 12.39 9.06 1.34
CA ALA A 20 13.52 9.23 2.26
C ALA A 20 14.65 10.08 1.66
N ASN A 21 14.90 9.98 0.36
CA ASN A 21 15.87 10.78 -0.39
C ASN A 21 15.22 11.25 -1.70
N LYS A 22 15.34 12.55 -2.03
CA LYS A 22 14.76 13.20 -3.23
C LYS A 22 15.74 13.37 -4.39
N GLU A 23 16.98 12.90 -4.25
CA GLU A 23 18.00 12.99 -5.30
C GLU A 23 17.62 12.14 -6.52
N ILE A 24 17.86 12.66 -7.71
CA ILE A 24 17.59 11.98 -8.98
C ILE A 24 18.47 10.73 -9.14
N ASN A 25 17.93 9.66 -9.71
CA ASN A 25 18.65 8.40 -9.95
C ASN A 25 19.26 7.74 -8.70
N VAL A 26 18.84 8.14 -7.50
CA VAL A 26 19.27 7.52 -6.24
C VAL A 26 18.24 6.50 -5.80
N GLN A 27 18.73 5.36 -5.34
CA GLN A 27 17.89 4.35 -4.70
C GLN A 27 17.44 4.83 -3.32
N THR A 28 16.14 4.77 -3.08
CA THR A 28 15.54 5.29 -1.85
C THR A 28 14.36 4.42 -1.38
N SER A 29 13.74 4.85 -0.29
CA SER A 29 12.52 4.26 0.25
C SER A 29 11.37 5.24 0.12
N TYR A 30 10.22 4.73 -0.29
CA TYR A 30 8.95 5.42 -0.29
C TYR A 30 8.07 4.86 0.82
N THR A 31 7.53 5.73 1.67
CA THR A 31 6.54 5.37 2.66
C THR A 31 5.19 5.87 2.19
N PHE A 32 4.26 4.94 2.00
CA PHE A 32 2.89 5.18 1.62
C PHE A 32 2.01 5.09 2.85
N ASN A 33 1.15 6.08 3.04
CA ASN A 33 0.15 6.11 4.09
C ASN A 33 -1.22 6.16 3.44
N ILE A 34 -2.06 5.18 3.75
CA ILE A 34 -3.44 5.08 3.28
C ILE A 34 -4.35 5.16 4.50
N ARG A 35 -5.23 6.15 4.53
CA ARG A 35 -6.34 6.20 5.48
C ARG A 35 -7.50 5.41 4.91
N ILE A 36 -8.03 4.49 5.70
CA ILE A 36 -9.16 3.67 5.33
C ILE A 36 -10.43 4.50 5.43
N GLY A 37 -10.98 4.87 4.27
CA GLY A 37 -12.20 5.68 4.17
C GLY A 37 -13.50 4.88 4.23
N LEU A 38 -13.42 3.54 4.15
CA LEU A 38 -14.56 2.62 4.21
C LEU A 38 -14.15 1.37 4.97
N PRO A 39 -15.06 0.72 5.72
CA PRO A 39 -14.71 -0.48 6.46
C PRO A 39 -14.13 -1.56 5.55
N LEU A 40 -13.02 -2.20 5.96
CA LEU A 40 -12.41 -3.30 5.20
C LEU A 40 -12.77 -4.64 5.85
N PRO A 41 -13.65 -5.45 5.22
CA PRO A 41 -13.97 -6.79 5.73
C PRO A 41 -12.76 -7.71 5.76
N MET A 42 -12.80 -8.72 6.63
CA MET A 42 -11.86 -9.83 6.57
C MET A 42 -11.86 -10.46 5.15
N GLY A 43 -10.68 -10.74 4.61
CA GLY A 43 -10.49 -11.29 3.27
C GLY A 43 -10.61 -10.27 2.14
N SER A 44 -10.97 -9.02 2.42
CA SER A 44 -10.90 -7.95 1.42
C SER A 44 -9.44 -7.60 1.09
N SER A 45 -9.24 -7.01 -0.09
CA SER A 45 -7.92 -6.61 -0.53
C SER A 45 -7.89 -5.19 -1.06
N ILE A 46 -6.80 -4.47 -0.77
CA ILE A 46 -6.42 -3.24 -1.43
C ILE A 46 -5.41 -3.60 -2.52
N LYS A 47 -5.64 -3.10 -3.74
CA LYS A 47 -4.73 -3.27 -4.86
C LYS A 47 -4.10 -1.93 -5.23
N LEU A 48 -2.78 -1.91 -5.33
CA LEU A 48 -1.99 -0.74 -5.64
C LEU A 48 -1.18 -1.01 -6.88
N THR A 49 -1.39 -0.22 -7.92
CA THR A 49 -0.67 -0.36 -9.18
C THR A 49 0.47 0.65 -9.22
N PHE A 50 1.71 0.18 -9.31
CA PHE A 50 2.86 1.06 -9.47
C PHE A 50 2.98 1.55 -10.93
N PRO A 51 3.32 2.83 -11.14
CA PRO A 51 3.61 3.35 -12.48
C PRO A 51 4.86 2.67 -13.05
N SER A 52 5.05 2.71 -14.38
CA SER A 52 6.17 2.01 -15.05
C SER A 52 7.53 2.57 -14.69
N SER A 53 7.56 3.81 -14.22
CA SER A 53 8.75 4.47 -13.69
C SER A 53 9.17 3.97 -12.31
N ILE A 54 8.31 3.23 -11.60
CA ILE A 54 8.58 2.69 -10.27
C ILE A 54 8.53 1.17 -10.36
N THR A 55 9.70 0.54 -10.28
CA THR A 55 9.82 -0.92 -10.26
C THR A 55 10.41 -1.33 -8.92
N PRO A 56 9.59 -1.66 -7.91
CA PRO A 56 10.08 -2.24 -6.68
C PRO A 56 10.87 -3.51 -6.99
N ALA A 57 12.08 -3.64 -6.46
CA ALA A 57 12.72 -4.94 -6.38
C ALA A 57 11.86 -5.84 -5.50
N SER A 58 11.66 -7.12 -5.88
CA SER A 58 10.85 -8.06 -5.09
C SER A 58 11.35 -8.22 -3.65
N SER A 59 12.65 -8.07 -3.42
CA SER A 59 13.29 -8.05 -2.09
C SER A 59 13.19 -6.71 -1.34
N GLY A 60 12.80 -5.63 -2.02
CA GLY A 60 12.72 -4.28 -1.47
C GLY A 60 11.37 -3.94 -0.85
N LEU A 61 10.33 -4.73 -1.12
CA LEU A 61 8.99 -4.42 -0.61
C LEU A 61 8.84 -4.86 0.85
N VAL A 62 8.68 -3.90 1.76
CA VAL A 62 8.45 -4.16 3.19
C VAL A 62 7.13 -3.55 3.60
N VAL A 63 6.11 -4.38 3.74
CA VAL A 63 4.82 -3.95 4.24
C VAL A 63 4.86 -3.96 5.77
N THR A 64 4.64 -2.80 6.37
CA THR A 64 4.57 -2.62 7.82
C THR A 64 3.36 -1.73 8.10
N GLY A 65 2.23 -2.34 8.41
CA GLY A 65 1.08 -1.66 8.96
C GLY A 65 1.41 -0.93 10.27
N GLU A 66 0.56 0.00 10.67
CA GLU A 66 0.65 0.58 12.01
C GLU A 66 0.12 -0.39 13.09
N THR A 67 0.29 0.01 14.35
CA THR A 67 -0.13 -0.67 15.57
C THR A 67 -1.42 -1.48 15.39
N ASN A 68 -1.29 -2.81 15.57
CA ASN A 68 -2.35 -3.83 15.49
C ASN A 68 -2.78 -4.32 14.10
N LEU A 69 -2.21 -3.80 12.99
CA LEU A 69 -2.47 -4.31 11.64
C LEU A 69 -1.35 -5.18 11.05
N ASN A 70 -0.13 -5.06 11.59
CA ASN A 70 1.05 -5.79 11.09
C ASN A 70 0.92 -7.30 11.03
N SER A 71 0.30 -7.91 12.05
CA SER A 71 0.04 -9.35 12.11
C SER A 71 -1.17 -9.78 11.29
N ALA A 72 -1.91 -8.82 10.72
CA ALA A 72 -3.21 -9.03 10.14
C ALA A 72 -3.34 -8.50 8.71
N ILE A 73 -2.21 -8.17 8.05
CA ILE A 73 -2.17 -7.85 6.62
C ILE A 73 -1.11 -8.71 5.96
N THR A 74 -1.49 -9.46 4.93
CA THR A 74 -0.52 -10.09 4.02
C THR A 74 -0.33 -9.25 2.77
N SER A 75 0.86 -9.34 2.19
CA SER A 75 1.20 -8.62 0.97
C SER A 75 1.75 -9.56 -0.10
N ALA A 76 1.36 -9.31 -1.35
CA ALA A 76 1.86 -10.01 -2.51
C ALA A 76 2.11 -9.00 -3.64
N TYR A 77 3.31 -9.01 -4.21
CA TYR A 77 3.68 -8.16 -5.34
C TYR A 77 3.93 -8.99 -6.58
N ASP A 78 3.25 -8.64 -7.67
CA ASP A 78 3.47 -9.20 -8.99
C ASP A 78 4.26 -8.18 -9.83
N SER A 79 5.50 -8.53 -10.17
CA SER A 79 6.38 -7.67 -10.97
C SER A 79 5.99 -7.57 -12.44
N ALA A 80 5.24 -8.54 -12.97
CA ALA A 80 4.76 -8.51 -14.36
C ALA A 80 3.60 -7.50 -14.51
N THR A 81 2.67 -7.51 -13.55
CA THR A 81 1.53 -6.57 -13.55
C THR A 81 1.80 -5.28 -12.80
N ARG A 82 2.86 -5.21 -11.99
CA ARG A 82 3.22 -4.10 -11.07
C ARG A 82 2.14 -3.82 -10.03
N ILE A 83 1.43 -4.87 -9.61
CA ILE A 83 0.35 -4.76 -8.63
C ILE A 83 0.82 -5.31 -7.29
N LEU A 84 0.74 -4.47 -6.26
CA LEU A 84 0.80 -4.88 -4.87
C LEU A 84 -0.61 -5.10 -4.35
N THR A 85 -0.87 -6.32 -3.89
CA THR A 85 -2.11 -6.69 -3.20
C THR A 85 -1.84 -6.75 -1.71
N LEU A 86 -2.60 -5.97 -0.93
CA LEU A 86 -2.63 -6.01 0.53
C LEU A 86 -3.95 -6.67 0.94
N THR A 87 -3.90 -7.79 1.66
CA THR A 87 -5.11 -8.53 2.06
C THR A 87 -5.33 -8.40 3.56
N ASN A 88 -6.53 -7.97 3.95
CA ASN A 88 -6.94 -7.90 5.33
C ASN A 88 -7.19 -9.31 5.89
N LEU A 89 -6.41 -9.71 6.88
CA LEU A 89 -6.55 -10.95 7.64
C LEU A 89 -7.02 -10.70 9.09
N ILE A 90 -7.47 -9.49 9.43
CA ILE A 90 -7.94 -9.20 10.78
C ILE A 90 -9.12 -10.10 11.13
N ILE A 91 -8.90 -10.89 12.18
CA ILE A 91 -9.91 -11.70 12.85
C ILE A 91 -10.21 -11.03 14.20
N THR A 92 -10.70 -9.80 14.19
CA THR A 92 -11.23 -9.16 15.41
C THR A 92 -12.69 -9.57 15.58
N SER A 93 -13.21 -9.45 16.80
CA SER A 93 -14.62 -9.67 17.14
C SER A 93 -15.59 -8.82 16.31
N SER A 94 -15.11 -7.75 15.67
CA SER A 94 -15.86 -6.89 14.76
C SER A 94 -15.76 -7.29 13.28
N ALA A 95 -14.85 -8.17 12.84
CA ALA A 95 -14.64 -8.64 11.46
C ALA A 95 -14.31 -7.57 10.37
N TYR A 96 -14.09 -6.32 10.76
CA TYR A 96 -13.72 -5.23 9.84
C TYR A 96 -12.62 -4.33 10.45
N VAL A 97 -11.81 -3.71 9.59
CA VAL A 97 -11.08 -2.47 9.93
C VAL A 97 -12.09 -1.33 9.86
N ASP A 98 -12.30 -0.58 10.94
CA ASP A 98 -13.22 0.56 10.92
C ASP A 98 -12.65 1.75 10.12
N GLU A 99 -13.53 2.69 9.76
CA GLU A 99 -13.12 3.94 9.12
C GLU A 99 -12.15 4.74 10.02
N GLY A 100 -11.15 5.36 9.39
CA GLY A 100 -10.19 6.22 10.08
C GLY A 100 -8.89 5.54 10.53
N TYR A 101 -8.79 4.22 10.42
CA TYR A 101 -7.53 3.48 10.58
C TYR A 101 -6.55 3.79 9.43
N TYR A 102 -5.25 3.64 9.69
CA TYR A 102 -4.18 3.87 8.70
C TYR A 102 -3.44 2.57 8.37
N ILE A 103 -3.23 2.33 7.08
CA ILE A 103 -2.28 1.35 6.58
C ILE A 103 -1.06 2.11 6.09
N GLN A 104 0.08 1.88 6.73
CA GLN A 104 1.37 2.27 6.20
C GLN A 104 2.00 1.08 5.47
N PHE A 105 2.74 1.34 4.39
CA PHE A 105 3.68 0.35 3.86
C PHE A 105 4.88 1.06 3.23
N LYS A 106 6.02 0.38 3.29
CA LYS A 106 7.30 0.93 2.83
C LYS A 106 7.80 0.15 1.63
N VAL A 107 8.02 0.85 0.54
CA VAL A 107 8.67 0.29 -0.64
C VAL A 107 10.12 0.73 -0.60
N ASN A 108 11.02 -0.19 -0.27
CA ASN A 108 12.45 0.06 -0.33
C ASN A 108 13.00 -0.25 -1.71
N LEU A 109 14.22 0.24 -1.96
CA LEU A 109 14.99 -0.05 -3.15
C LEU A 109 14.34 0.46 -4.45
N VAL A 110 13.62 1.58 -4.36
CA VAL A 110 13.05 2.26 -5.54
C VAL A 110 14.03 3.32 -6.02
N THR A 111 14.38 3.29 -7.30
CA THR A 111 15.19 4.34 -7.92
C THR A 111 14.31 5.55 -8.23
N ASN A 112 14.70 6.72 -7.75
CA ASN A 112 14.01 7.96 -8.11
C ASN A 112 14.06 8.21 -9.63
N PRO A 113 13.02 8.83 -10.22
CA PRO A 113 13.02 9.18 -11.62
C PRO A 113 14.26 9.99 -12.03
N SER A 114 14.68 9.85 -13.28
CA SER A 114 15.84 10.55 -13.83
C SER A 114 15.58 12.04 -14.10
N ASN A 115 14.34 12.51 -13.90
CA ASN A 115 13.93 13.90 -14.02
C ASN A 115 12.76 14.21 -13.07
N THR A 116 12.47 15.50 -12.89
CA THR A 116 11.37 16.01 -12.03
C THR A 116 10.11 16.38 -12.82
N LYS A 117 9.98 15.95 -14.08
CA LYS A 117 8.89 16.34 -14.99
C LYS A 117 7.82 15.27 -15.12
#